data_AF-A0A562CVQ1-F1
#
_entry.id   AF-A0A562CVQ1-F1
#
_cell.length_a   1.000
_cell.length_b   1.000
_cell.length_c   1.000
_cell.angle_alpha   90.00
_cell.angle_beta   90.00
_cell.angle_gamma   90.00
#
_symmetry.space_group_name_H-M   'P 1'
#
loop_
_entity.id
_entity.type
_entity.pdbx_description
1 polymer ?
#
loop_
_entity_poly.entity_id
_entity_poly.type
_entity_poly.pdbx_seq_one_letter_code
_entity_poly.pdbx_strand_id
1 'polypeptide(L)'
;MTKRPPAVDAACWLLWLLVAAGLAVCVMVLVKRDDLGAVWSPMQVGDSTVQPVEFVPVILVLYGTTAVMAATLIALYRGGHNWARHFLAIIVFGVFLVTVATVRTEPPALVEWAAIAGAVICSVTLVFLWHPQSWHYMRLHSEYAEEAVEPPEASLRTSRSSRSSDAAQEAGAAS
;
A
#
# COMPACT_ATOMS: atom_id res chain seq x y z
N MET A 1 0.18 -4.91 -25.79
CA MET A 1 -0.08 -5.52 -24.46
C MET A 1 1.24 -5.74 -23.76
N THR A 2 1.71 -4.76 -22.99
CA THR A 2 2.97 -4.83 -22.24
C THR A 2 2.83 -5.88 -21.14
N LYS A 3 3.66 -6.92 -21.18
CA LYS A 3 3.60 -8.07 -20.25
C LYS A 3 3.96 -7.55 -18.85
N ARG A 4 3.00 -7.57 -17.92
CA ARG A 4 3.21 -7.13 -16.52
C ARG A 4 4.29 -8.02 -15.88
N PRO A 5 5.26 -7.46 -15.14
CA PRO A 5 6.27 -8.26 -14.47
C PRO A 5 5.58 -9.13 -13.41
N PRO A 6 5.97 -10.41 -13.27
CA PRO A 6 5.35 -11.35 -12.33
C PRO A 6 5.45 -10.88 -10.86
N ALA A 7 6.46 -10.06 -10.54
CA ALA A 7 6.62 -9.47 -9.21
C ALA A 7 5.47 -8.50 -8.83
N VAL A 8 4.90 -7.77 -9.81
CA VAL A 8 3.80 -6.84 -9.57
C VAL A 8 2.50 -7.60 -9.31
N ASP A 9 2.28 -8.68 -10.06
CA ASP A 9 1.11 -9.55 -9.87
C ASP A 9 1.20 -10.32 -8.55
N ALA A 10 2.40 -10.82 -8.18
CA ALA A 10 2.64 -11.44 -6.88
C ALA A 10 2.40 -10.46 -5.72
N ALA A 11 2.89 -9.22 -5.82
CA ALA A 11 2.66 -8.19 -4.80
C ALA A 11 1.17 -7.84 -4.66
N CYS A 12 0.44 -7.71 -5.77
CA CYS A 12 -1.01 -7.51 -5.71
C CYS A 12 -1.73 -8.68 -5.05
N TRP A 13 -1.31 -9.92 -5.35
CA TRP A 13 -1.89 -11.11 -4.76
C TRP A 13 -1.63 -11.20 -3.25
N LEU A 14 -0.40 -10.90 -2.81
CA LEU A 14 -0.03 -10.78 -1.39
C LEU A 14 -0.85 -9.70 -0.65
N LEU A 15 -1.06 -8.54 -1.28
CA LEU A 15 -1.87 -7.48 -0.71
C LEU A 15 -3.35 -7.89 -0.56
N TRP A 16 -3.90 -8.59 -1.55
CA TRP A 16 -5.25 -9.17 -1.44
C TRP A 16 -5.34 -10.25 -0.37
N LEU A 17 -4.30 -11.08 -0.23
CA LEU A 17 -4.22 -12.06 0.84
C LEU A 17 -4.21 -11.37 2.20
N LEU A 18 -3.49 -10.26 2.36
CA LEU A 18 -3.47 -9.49 3.59
C LEU A 18 -4.85 -8.89 3.93
N VAL A 19 -5.57 -8.38 2.93
CA VAL A 19 -6.96 -7.93 3.10
C VAL A 19 -7.85 -9.09 3.53
N ALA A 20 -7.77 -10.25 2.87
CA ALA A 20 -8.55 -11.43 3.23
C ALA A 20 -8.22 -11.95 4.64
N ALA A 21 -6.94 -11.90 5.05
CA ALA A 21 -6.52 -12.25 6.40
C ALA A 21 -7.11 -11.28 7.44
N GLY A 22 -7.11 -9.97 7.14
CA GLY A 22 -7.79 -8.98 7.98
C GLY A 22 -9.29 -9.25 8.11
N LEU A 23 -9.97 -9.64 7.03
CA LEU A 23 -11.37 -10.04 7.06
C LEU A 23 -11.58 -11.25 7.98
N ALA A 24 -10.72 -12.27 7.87
CA ALA A 24 -10.79 -13.46 8.71
C ALA A 24 -10.64 -13.11 10.20
N VAL A 25 -9.73 -12.19 10.53
CA VAL A 25 -9.59 -11.67 11.91
C VAL A 25 -10.86 -10.94 12.35
N CYS A 26 -11.46 -10.09 11.52
CA CYS A 26 -12.74 -9.45 11.84
C CYS A 26 -13.86 -10.46 12.08
N VAL A 27 -13.98 -11.48 11.23
CA VAL A 27 -14.95 -12.56 11.43
C VAL A 27 -14.68 -13.30 12.74
N MET A 28 -13.42 -13.56 13.06
CA MET A 28 -13.04 -14.19 14.33
C MET A 28 -13.44 -13.34 15.53
N VAL A 29 -13.26 -12.01 15.48
CA VAL A 29 -13.75 -11.09 16.52
C VAL A 29 -15.27 -11.20 16.65
N LEU A 30 -16.01 -11.25 15.55
CA LEU A 30 -17.48 -11.39 15.58
C LEU A 30 -17.92 -12.70 16.25
N VAL A 31 -17.26 -13.80 15.91
CA VAL A 31 -17.55 -15.13 16.49
C VAL A 31 -17.16 -15.20 17.97
N LYS A 32 -16.06 -14.54 18.35
CA LYS A 32 -15.52 -14.53 19.71
C LYS A 32 -15.91 -13.29 20.51
N ARG A 33 -16.95 -12.57 20.08
CA ARG A 33 -17.37 -11.29 20.69
C ARG A 33 -17.61 -11.39 22.20
N ASP A 34 -18.19 -12.50 22.65
CA ASP A 34 -18.60 -12.68 24.04
C ASP A 34 -17.37 -12.98 24.95
N ASP A 35 -16.41 -13.77 24.45
CA ASP A 35 -15.11 -14.03 25.12
C ASP A 35 -14.21 -12.79 25.14
N LEU A 36 -14.15 -12.03 24.03
CA LEU A 36 -13.32 -10.82 23.90
C LEU A 36 -13.87 -9.65 24.73
N GLY A 37 -15.19 -9.54 24.85
CA GLY A 37 -15.84 -8.54 25.70
C GLY A 37 -15.45 -8.67 27.17
N ALA A 38 -15.30 -9.90 27.67
CA ALA A 38 -14.87 -10.16 29.04
C ALA A 38 -13.40 -9.77 29.31
N VAL A 39 -12.52 -9.93 28.32
CA VAL A 39 -11.08 -9.62 28.43
C VAL A 39 -10.81 -8.11 28.27
N TRP A 40 -11.55 -7.43 27.38
CA TRP A 40 -11.34 -6.02 27.08
C TRP A 40 -12.23 -5.06 27.87
N SER A 41 -13.33 -5.56 28.44
CA SER A 41 -14.16 -4.84 29.39
C SER A 41 -14.35 -5.67 30.67
N PRO A 42 -13.29 -5.81 31.50
CA PRO A 42 -13.39 -6.50 32.78
C PRO A 42 -14.36 -5.83 33.77
N MET A 43 -14.82 -4.61 33.49
CA MET A 43 -15.78 -3.87 34.30
C MET A 43 -17.23 -4.28 33.99
N GLN A 44 -17.58 -5.55 34.25
CA GLN A 44 -18.97 -5.91 34.51
C GLN A 44 -19.28 -5.60 35.97
N VAL A 45 -19.79 -4.41 36.26
CA VAL A 45 -20.21 -4.09 37.65
C VAL A 45 -21.49 -3.28 37.61
N GLY A 46 -22.60 -4.01 37.69
CA GLY A 46 -23.52 -3.99 38.83
C GLY A 46 -24.11 -2.68 39.39
N ASP A 47 -23.67 -1.49 38.98
CA ASP A 47 -24.16 -0.23 39.60
C ASP A 47 -23.93 1.04 38.75
N SER A 48 -23.76 0.92 37.42
CA SER A 48 -23.60 2.10 36.55
C SER A 48 -24.57 2.08 35.39
N THR A 49 -25.31 3.18 35.23
CA THR A 49 -26.21 3.49 34.10
C THR A 49 -25.47 3.73 32.78
N VAL A 50 -24.16 3.49 32.73
CA VAL A 50 -23.30 3.68 31.57
C VAL A 50 -23.38 2.41 30.71
N GLN A 51 -23.91 2.54 29.49
CA GLN A 51 -23.94 1.42 28.55
C GLN A 51 -22.50 0.88 28.33
N PRO A 52 -22.30 -0.44 28.37
CA PRO A 52 -21.01 -1.02 28.00
C PRO A 52 -20.67 -0.63 26.56
N VAL A 53 -19.46 -0.12 26.34
CA VAL A 53 -18.99 0.26 25.00
C VAL A 53 -18.95 -0.99 24.12
N GLU A 54 -19.75 -0.97 23.05
CA GLU A 54 -19.69 -2.01 22.03
C GLU A 54 -18.43 -1.80 21.17
N PHE A 55 -17.43 -2.65 21.36
CA PHE A 55 -16.14 -2.57 20.66
C PHE A 55 -16.20 -3.10 19.21
N VAL A 56 -17.15 -4.00 18.93
CA VAL A 56 -17.28 -4.69 17.64
C VAL A 56 -17.55 -3.74 16.47
N PRO A 57 -18.50 -2.78 16.54
CA PRO A 57 -18.75 -1.83 15.45
C PRO A 57 -17.51 -1.03 15.08
N VAL A 58 -16.69 -0.65 16.06
CA VAL A 58 -15.46 0.12 15.85
C VAL A 58 -14.45 -0.67 15.02
N ILE A 59 -14.23 -1.96 15.34
CA ILE A 59 -13.35 -2.82 14.55
C ILE A 59 -13.85 -2.95 13.12
N LEU A 60 -15.16 -3.18 12.92
CA LEU A 60 -15.72 -3.37 11.58
C LEU A 60 -15.55 -2.14 10.71
N VAL A 61 -15.80 -0.95 11.26
CA VAL A 61 -15.62 0.32 10.54
C VAL A 61 -14.14 0.54 10.24
N LEU A 62 -13.25 0.35 11.23
CA LEU A 62 -11.81 0.52 11.05
C LEU A 62 -11.26 -0.41 9.95
N TYR A 63 -11.65 -1.69 9.99
CA TYR A 63 -11.28 -2.66 8.97
C TYR A 63 -11.87 -2.27 7.61
N GLY A 64 -13.16 -1.96 7.54
CA GLY A 64 -13.84 -1.58 6.30
C GLY A 64 -13.17 -0.39 5.62
N THR A 65 -12.93 0.69 6.36
CA THR A 65 -12.22 1.88 5.84
C THR A 65 -10.80 1.54 5.38
N THR A 66 -10.07 0.75 6.17
CA THR A 66 -8.69 0.36 5.82
C THR A 66 -8.64 -0.55 4.59
N ALA A 67 -9.57 -1.50 4.46
CA ALA A 67 -9.68 -2.41 3.34
C ALA A 67 -10.04 -1.68 2.04
N VAL A 68 -10.98 -0.73 2.10
CA VAL A 68 -11.32 0.13 0.95
C VAL A 68 -10.12 0.96 0.54
N MET A 69 -9.43 1.60 1.50
CA MET A 69 -8.23 2.37 1.23
C MET A 69 -7.12 1.51 0.59
N ALA A 70 -6.88 0.31 1.12
CA ALA A 70 -5.92 -0.64 0.57
C ALA A 70 -6.31 -1.06 -0.86
N ALA A 71 -7.59 -1.37 -1.11
CA ALA A 71 -8.08 -1.73 -2.44
C ALA A 71 -7.88 -0.60 -3.47
N THR A 72 -8.18 0.65 -3.09
CA THR A 72 -7.94 1.83 -3.94
C THR A 72 -6.45 1.99 -4.25
N LEU A 73 -5.57 1.85 -3.24
CA LEU A 73 -4.13 1.94 -3.42
C LEU A 73 -3.57 0.80 -4.28
N ILE A 74 -4.09 -0.43 -4.16
CA ILE A 74 -3.74 -1.56 -5.04
C ILE A 74 -4.07 -1.22 -6.50
N ALA A 75 -5.24 -0.63 -6.75
CA ALA A 75 -5.61 -0.20 -8.11
C ALA A 75 -4.66 0.89 -8.65
N LEU A 76 -4.28 1.87 -7.83
CA LEU A 76 -3.34 2.93 -8.20
C LEU A 76 -1.91 2.39 -8.43
N TYR A 77 -1.48 1.44 -7.60
CA TYR A 77 -0.21 0.74 -7.76
C TYR A 77 -0.16 -0.05 -9.07
N ARG A 78 -1.26 -0.71 -9.45
CA ARG A 78 -1.41 -1.37 -10.76
C ARG A 78 -1.36 -0.40 -11.94
N GLY A 79 -1.63 0.88 -11.71
CA GLY A 79 -1.52 1.97 -12.68
C GLY A 79 -0.12 2.59 -12.76
N GLY A 80 0.86 2.13 -11.99
CA GLY A 80 2.25 2.60 -12.06
C GLY A 80 2.56 3.84 -11.19
N HIS A 81 1.67 4.23 -10.27
CA HIS A 81 1.90 5.41 -9.42
C HIS A 81 2.87 5.09 -8.27
N ASN A 82 4.07 5.69 -8.28
CA ASN A 82 5.13 5.47 -7.28
C ASN A 82 4.74 5.90 -5.86
N TRP A 83 3.84 6.88 -5.74
CA TRP A 83 3.33 7.34 -4.44
C TRP A 83 2.44 6.30 -3.76
N ALA A 84 1.66 5.52 -4.53
CA ALA A 84 0.79 4.48 -3.96
C ALA A 84 1.61 3.39 -3.23
N ARG A 85 2.85 3.14 -3.69
CA ARG A 85 3.77 2.21 -3.02
C ARG A 85 4.12 2.67 -1.61
N HIS A 86 4.39 3.95 -1.41
CA HIS A 86 4.79 4.47 -0.10
C HIS A 86 3.63 4.40 0.89
N PHE A 87 2.41 4.73 0.44
CA PHE A 87 1.22 4.58 1.28
C PHE A 87 0.92 3.12 1.62
N LEU A 88 1.04 2.20 0.66
CA LEU A 88 0.91 0.76 0.92
C LEU A 88 1.97 0.27 1.91
N ALA A 89 3.22 0.73 1.80
CA ALA A 89 4.29 0.38 2.73
C ALA A 89 3.95 0.82 4.15
N ILE A 90 3.47 2.05 4.31
CA ILE A 90 3.07 2.60 5.61
C ILE A 90 1.91 1.79 6.22
N ILE A 91 0.90 1.44 5.42
CA ILE A 91 -0.23 0.62 5.90
C ILE A 91 0.26 -0.75 6.37
N VAL A 92 1.04 -1.45 5.53
CA VAL A 92 1.54 -2.79 5.86
C VAL A 92 2.45 -2.75 7.09
N PHE A 93 3.30 -1.72 7.20
CA PHE A 93 4.15 -1.52 8.37
C PHE A 93 3.32 -1.24 9.63
N GLY A 94 2.27 -0.42 9.55
CA GLY A 94 1.34 -0.20 10.66
C GLY A 94 0.65 -1.49 11.10
N VAL A 95 0.18 -2.30 10.16
CA VAL A 95 -0.43 -3.62 10.46
C VAL A 95 0.59 -4.55 11.13
N PHE A 96 1.84 -4.56 10.67
CA PHE A 96 2.93 -5.31 11.29
C PHE A 96 3.16 -4.89 12.75
N LEU A 97 3.21 -3.59 13.03
CA LEU A 97 3.36 -3.09 14.40
C LEU A 97 2.19 -3.50 15.30
N VAL A 98 0.96 -3.41 14.79
CA VAL A 98 -0.23 -3.84 15.54
C VAL A 98 -0.17 -5.34 15.82
N THR A 99 0.20 -6.17 14.85
CA THR A 99 0.33 -7.63 15.06
C THR A 99 1.40 -7.96 16.10
N VAL A 100 2.57 -7.29 16.06
CA VAL A 100 3.62 -7.46 17.07
C VAL A 100 3.15 -7.00 18.46
N ALA A 101 2.40 -5.90 18.54
CA ALA A 101 1.83 -5.42 19.80
C ALA A 101 0.82 -6.42 20.38
N THR A 102 -0.06 -6.98 19.55
CA THR A 102 -1.05 -7.99 19.96
C THR A 102 -0.40 -9.24 20.54
N VAL A 103 0.74 -9.70 20.02
CA VAL A 103 1.47 -10.84 20.61
C VAL A 103 1.93 -10.55 22.05
N ARG A 104 2.18 -9.28 22.39
CA ARG A 104 2.58 -8.89 23.75
C ARG A 104 1.44 -8.78 24.75
N THR A 105 0.18 -8.88 24.32
CA THR A 105 -0.99 -8.75 25.21
C THR A 105 -1.54 -10.10 25.68
N GLU A 106 -0.74 -11.17 25.64
CA GLU A 106 -1.12 -12.54 26.02
C GLU A 106 -2.51 -12.97 25.47
N PRO A 107 -2.75 -12.84 24.15
CA PRO A 107 -4.06 -13.11 23.58
C PRO A 107 -4.35 -14.63 23.58
N PRO A 108 -5.61 -15.04 23.41
CA PRO A 108 -5.97 -16.46 23.26
C PRO A 108 -5.14 -17.11 22.15
N ALA A 109 -4.68 -18.35 22.35
CA ALA A 109 -3.70 -19.01 21.45
C ALA A 109 -4.05 -18.93 19.94
N LEU A 110 -5.34 -18.99 19.58
CA LEU A 110 -5.78 -18.81 18.18
C LEU A 110 -5.42 -17.43 17.60
N VAL A 111 -5.55 -16.38 18.40
CA VAL A 111 -5.20 -15.00 18.02
C VAL A 111 -3.69 -14.84 17.94
N GLU A 112 -2.94 -15.50 18.82
CA GLU A 112 -1.47 -15.50 18.80
C GLU A 112 -0.93 -16.09 17.50
N TRP A 113 -1.37 -17.29 17.12
CA TRP A 113 -0.94 -17.92 15.86
C TRP A 113 -1.34 -17.10 14.62
N ALA A 114 -2.53 -16.52 14.63
CA ALA A 114 -2.98 -15.63 13.56
C ALA A 114 -2.12 -14.35 13.47
N ALA A 115 -1.74 -13.77 14.60
CA ALA A 115 -0.87 -12.59 14.65
C ALA A 115 0.54 -12.90 14.13
N ILE A 116 1.11 -14.05 14.50
CA ILE A 116 2.41 -14.51 13.98
C ILE A 116 2.35 -14.72 12.46
N ALA A 117 1.34 -15.42 11.96
CA ALA A 117 1.17 -15.64 10.53
C ALA A 117 0.99 -14.31 9.77
N GLY A 118 0.19 -13.38 10.32
CA GLY A 118 0.01 -12.04 9.80
C GLY A 118 1.30 -11.23 9.74
N ALA A 119 2.13 -11.29 10.79
CA ALA A 119 3.42 -10.62 10.83
C ALA A 119 4.39 -11.14 9.77
N VAL A 120 4.40 -12.46 9.54
CA VAL A 120 5.20 -13.09 8.46
C VAL A 120 4.74 -12.61 7.10
N ILE A 121 3.43 -12.62 6.83
CA ILE A 121 2.86 -12.13 5.55
C ILE A 121 3.18 -10.65 5.34
N CYS A 122 3.06 -9.82 6.38
CA CYS A 122 3.43 -8.40 6.32
C CYS A 122 4.91 -8.23 5.97
N SER A 123 5.79 -8.99 6.61
CA SER A 123 7.24 -8.94 6.37
C SER A 123 7.57 -9.32 4.92
N VAL A 124 7.00 -10.41 4.41
CA VAL A 124 7.16 -10.84 3.01
C VAL A 124 6.62 -9.77 2.06
N THR A 125 5.46 -9.19 2.37
CA THR A 125 4.85 -8.13 1.56
C THR A 125 5.75 -6.89 1.50
N LEU A 126 6.34 -6.46 2.62
CA LEU A 126 7.28 -5.34 2.67
C LEU A 126 8.53 -5.61 1.82
N VAL A 127 9.10 -6.81 1.92
CA VAL A 127 10.28 -7.21 1.12
C VAL A 127 9.95 -7.15 -0.38
N PHE A 128 8.80 -7.67 -0.79
CA PHE A 128 8.37 -7.61 -2.19
C PHE A 128 8.06 -6.19 -2.66
N LEU A 129 7.45 -5.37 -1.80
CA LEU A 129 7.16 -3.97 -2.11
C LEU A 129 8.45 -3.15 -2.30
N TRP A 130 9.50 -3.48 -1.54
CA TRP A 130 10.82 -2.85 -1.66
C TRP A 130 11.75 -3.49 -2.70
N HIS A 131 11.36 -4.62 -3.30
CA HIS A 131 12.22 -5.37 -4.22
C HIS A 131 12.65 -4.50 -5.43
N PRO A 132 13.92 -4.58 -5.87
CA PRO A 132 14.46 -3.76 -6.97
C PRO A 132 13.76 -3.95 -8.32
N GLN A 133 13.00 -5.04 -8.51
CA GLN A 133 12.16 -5.21 -9.71
C GLN A 133 10.96 -4.25 -9.74
N SER A 134 10.41 -3.89 -8.58
CA SER A 134 9.36 -2.87 -8.43
C SER A 134 9.90 -1.49 -8.86
N TRP A 135 11.17 -1.21 -8.54
CA TRP A 135 11.89 0.00 -8.96
C TRP A 135 12.08 0.07 -10.48
N HIS A 136 12.48 -1.03 -11.12
CA HIS A 136 12.72 -1.06 -12.56
C HIS A 136 11.45 -0.87 -13.39
N TYR A 137 10.33 -1.49 -12.98
CA TYR A 137 9.04 -1.32 -13.68
C TYR A 137 8.51 0.11 -13.59
N MET A 138 8.67 0.73 -12.41
CA MET A 138 8.25 2.10 -12.14
C MET A 138 9.09 3.14 -12.90
N ARG A 139 10.39 2.90 -13.03
CA ARG A 139 11.29 3.77 -13.80
C ARG A 139 11.00 3.71 -15.31
N LEU A 140 10.64 2.53 -15.83
CA LEU A 140 10.25 2.40 -17.24
C LEU A 140 8.96 3.19 -17.57
N HIS A 141 7.96 3.17 -16.69
CA HIS A 141 6.71 3.89 -16.95
C HIS A 141 6.84 5.42 -16.85
N SER A 142 7.74 5.95 -16.01
CA SER A 142 8.01 7.39 -16.02
C SER A 142 8.70 7.84 -17.31
N GLU A 143 9.65 7.05 -17.84
CA GLU A 143 10.34 7.36 -19.10
C GLU A 143 9.35 7.43 -20.28
N TYR A 144 8.44 6.47 -20.41
CA TYR A 144 7.40 6.50 -21.46
C TYR A 144 6.39 7.64 -21.28
N ALA A 145 6.08 8.04 -20.05
CA ALA A 145 5.18 9.16 -19.79
C ALA A 145 5.85 10.50 -20.17
N GLU A 146 7.14 10.63 -19.94
CA GLU A 146 7.92 11.82 -20.29
C GLU A 146 8.08 11.94 -21.82
N GLU A 147 8.37 10.82 -22.49
CA GLU A 147 8.51 10.73 -23.95
C GLU A 147 7.18 10.96 -24.70
N ALA A 148 6.04 10.59 -24.10
CA ALA A 148 4.71 10.85 -24.66
C ALA A 148 4.20 12.28 -24.41
N VAL A 149 4.75 12.98 -23.41
CA VAL A 149 4.40 14.36 -23.08
C VAL A 149 5.23 15.36 -23.85
N GLU A 150 6.41 14.97 -24.37
CA GLU A 150 7.17 15.81 -25.28
C GLU A 150 6.50 15.85 -26.66
N PRO A 151 5.89 16.98 -27.08
CA PRO A 151 5.37 17.08 -28.44
C PRO A 151 6.56 17.03 -29.41
N PRO A 152 6.44 16.39 -30.58
CA PRO A 152 7.51 16.33 -31.59
C PRO A 152 8.01 17.72 -32.05
N GLU A 153 7.31 18.80 -31.70
CA GLU A 153 7.73 20.17 -31.95
C GLU A 153 8.84 20.69 -31.00
N ALA A 154 8.98 20.14 -29.80
CA ALA A 154 9.96 20.60 -28.82
C ALA A 154 11.40 20.27 -29.29
N SER A 155 11.62 19.04 -29.73
CA SER A 155 12.89 18.58 -30.32
C SER A 155 13.22 19.28 -31.66
N LEU A 156 12.20 19.64 -32.44
CA LEU A 156 12.36 20.43 -33.65
C LEU A 156 12.76 21.89 -33.36
N ARG A 157 12.26 22.50 -32.27
CA ARG A 157 12.64 23.88 -31.88
C ARG A 157 14.08 23.96 -31.39
N THR A 158 14.55 23.02 -30.58
CA THR A 158 15.96 22.97 -30.15
C THR A 158 16.90 22.73 -31.33
N SER A 159 16.53 21.84 -32.25
CA SER A 159 17.29 21.62 -33.49
C SER A 159 17.35 22.88 -34.37
N ARG A 160 16.21 23.58 -34.55
CA ARG A 160 16.15 24.83 -35.35
C ARG A 160 16.88 25.99 -34.69
N SER A 161 16.86 26.07 -33.36
CA SER A 161 17.59 27.07 -32.57
C SER A 161 19.10 26.88 -32.68
N SER A 162 19.62 25.64 -32.64
CA SER A 162 21.05 25.37 -32.83
C SER A 162 21.51 25.78 -34.23
N ARG A 163 20.76 25.36 -35.27
CA ARG A 163 21.07 25.66 -36.67
C ARG A 163 21.00 27.15 -37.00
N SER A 164 20.15 27.91 -36.31
CA SER A 164 20.08 29.36 -36.41
C SER A 164 21.27 30.07 -35.75
N SER A 165 21.81 29.52 -34.66
CA SER A 165 22.98 30.08 -33.99
C SER A 165 24.24 29.90 -34.84
N ASP A 166 24.39 28.72 -35.44
CA ASP A 166 25.53 28.39 -36.31
C ASP A 166 25.55 29.29 -37.55
N ALA A 167 24.39 29.48 -38.20
CA ALA A 167 24.28 30.35 -39.38
C ALA A 167 24.59 31.83 -39.08
N ALA A 168 24.21 32.32 -37.89
CA ALA A 168 24.53 33.70 -37.47
C ALA A 168 26.03 33.86 -37.15
N GLN A 169 26.66 32.83 -36.61
CA GLN A 169 28.08 32.81 -36.30
C GLN A 169 28.96 32.75 -37.56
N GLU A 170 28.54 32.00 -38.59
CA GLU A 170 29.22 31.97 -39.88
C GLU A 170 29.11 33.31 -40.63
N ALA A 171 27.95 33.99 -40.56
CA ALA A 171 27.76 35.27 -41.23
C ALA A 171 28.59 36.42 -40.62
N GLY A 172 28.84 36.39 -39.31
CA GLY A 172 29.67 37.38 -38.61
C GLY A 172 31.18 37.18 -38.80
N ALA A 173 31.63 36.00 -39.22
CA ALA A 173 33.04 35.70 -39.46
C ALA A 173 33.53 36.11 -40.86
N ALA A 174 32.60 36.50 -41.76
CA ALA A 174 32.89 36.83 -43.15
C ALA A 174 32.97 38.34 -43.44
N SER A 175 32.87 39.21 -42.43
CA SER A 175 33.06 40.68 -42.53
C SER A 175 34.39 41.12 -41.95
#